data_AF-A0A7Y2C370-F1
#
_entry.id   AF-A0A7Y2C370-F1
#
_cell.length_a   1.000
_cell.length_b   1.000
_cell.length_c   1.000
_cell.angle_alpha   90.00
_cell.angle_beta   90.00
_cell.angle_gamma   90.00
#
_symmetry.space_group_name_H-M   'P 1'
#
loop_
_entity.id
_entity.type
_entity.pdbx_description
1 polymer ?
#
loop_
_entity_poly.entity_id
_entity_poly.type
_entity_poly.pdbx_seq_one_letter_code
_entity_poly.pdbx_strand_id
1 'polypeptide(L)'
;MRKASFLFIFVMATGFLLGQNQHPIFPGSSKLESSSRITLPTLDNDQLKGTELSARAPGRAPRFAENIEVDINPLTHGQWEEMGDRSIWRLVINSPG
;
A
#
# COMPACT_ATOMS: atom_id res chain seq x y z
N MET A 1 -9.56 22.05 -46.96
CA MET A 1 -10.80 21.42 -46.44
C MET A 1 -10.58 19.91 -46.43
N ARG A 2 -10.78 19.12 -45.39
CA ARG A 2 -11.09 19.35 -43.98
C ARG A 2 -10.29 18.30 -43.18
N LYS A 3 -9.61 18.80 -42.16
CA LYS A 3 -9.00 18.05 -41.06
C LYS A 3 -10.10 17.23 -40.38
N ALA A 4 -10.28 15.95 -40.72
CA ALA A 4 -11.41 15.18 -40.19
C ALA A 4 -11.12 13.68 -39.96
N SER A 5 -9.86 13.25 -39.92
CA SER A 5 -9.55 11.82 -39.69
C SER A 5 -8.56 11.52 -38.57
N PHE A 6 -7.88 12.52 -38.02
CA PHE A 6 -6.97 12.31 -36.87
C PHE A 6 -7.64 12.47 -35.50
N LEU A 7 -8.85 13.04 -35.44
CA LEU A 7 -9.57 13.27 -34.17
C LEU A 7 -10.36 12.04 -33.68
N PHE A 8 -10.48 10.98 -34.50
CA PHE A 8 -11.27 9.80 -34.13
C PHE A 8 -10.45 8.71 -33.43
N ILE A 9 -9.12 8.69 -33.63
CA ILE A 9 -8.22 7.70 -33.00
C ILE A 9 -7.82 8.14 -31.58
N PHE A 10 -7.82 9.45 -31.29
CA PHE A 10 -7.40 9.96 -29.98
C PHE A 10 -8.47 9.78 -28.87
N VAL A 11 -9.76 9.63 -29.24
CA VAL A 11 -10.85 9.47 -28.26
C VAL A 11 -10.98 8.02 -27.75
N MET A 12 -10.48 7.03 -28.50
CA MET A 12 -10.55 5.60 -28.12
C MET A 12 -9.48 5.21 -27.07
N ALA A 13 -8.42 6.00 -26.91
CA ALA A 13 -7.34 5.71 -25.95
C ALA A 13 -7.67 6.11 -24.50
N THR A 14 -8.68 6.98 -24.30
CA THR A 14 -9.05 7.51 -22.96
C THR A 14 -10.09 6.66 -22.20
N GLY A 15 -10.64 5.61 -22.80
CA GLY A 15 -11.76 4.84 -22.22
C GLY A 15 -11.36 3.65 -21.31
N PHE A 16 -10.09 3.27 -21.24
CA PHE A 16 -9.65 2.06 -20.54
C PHE A 16 -8.77 2.33 -19.31
N LEU A 17 -9.02 3.42 -18.59
CA LEU A 17 -8.65 3.49 -17.18
C LEU A 17 -9.73 2.81 -16.33
N LEU A 18 -9.97 1.52 -16.60
CA LEU A 18 -10.62 0.66 -15.62
C LEU A 18 -9.62 0.51 -14.48
N GLY A 19 -9.84 1.26 -13.39
CA GLY A 19 -9.14 1.00 -12.13
C GLY A 19 -9.21 -0.49 -11.82
N GLN A 20 -8.09 -1.07 -11.40
CA GLN A 20 -8.05 -2.48 -11.03
C GLN A 20 -9.09 -2.72 -9.92
N ASN A 21 -10.20 -3.37 -10.27
CA ASN A 21 -11.07 -3.95 -9.26
C ASN A 21 -10.23 -4.97 -8.50
N GLN A 22 -10.00 -4.72 -7.21
CA GLN A 22 -9.24 -5.63 -6.36
C GLN A 22 -9.94 -6.98 -6.33
N HIS A 23 -9.47 -7.91 -7.15
CA HIS A 23 -9.96 -9.28 -7.12
C HIS A 23 -9.44 -9.90 -5.82
N PRO A 24 -10.30 -10.52 -5.00
CA PRO A 24 -9.85 -11.23 -3.82
C PRO A 24 -8.79 -12.26 -4.23
N ILE A 25 -7.64 -12.27 -3.53
CA ILE A 25 -6.57 -13.26 -3.76
C ILE A 25 -7.13 -14.69 -3.61
N PHE A 26 -8.19 -14.84 -2.80
CA PHE A 26 -8.96 -16.07 -2.62
C PHE A 26 -10.44 -15.85 -2.93
N PRO A 27 -11.04 -16.59 -3.89
CA PRO A 27 -12.46 -16.49 -4.21
C PRO A 27 -13.34 -16.75 -2.98
N GLY A 28 -14.34 -15.89 -2.74
CA GLY A 28 -15.25 -16.01 -1.60
C GLY A 28 -14.75 -15.38 -0.30
N SER A 29 -13.54 -14.82 -0.29
CA SER A 29 -13.01 -14.18 0.90
C SER A 29 -13.48 -12.74 1.09
N SER A 30 -13.53 -12.31 2.35
CA SER A 30 -14.02 -11.01 2.78
C SER A 30 -13.18 -9.86 2.21
N LYS A 31 -13.85 -8.74 1.87
CA LYS A 31 -13.16 -7.54 1.35
C LYS A 31 -12.23 -6.96 2.42
N LEU A 32 -11.06 -6.48 2.01
CA LEU A 32 -10.06 -5.93 2.93
C LEU A 32 -10.59 -4.74 3.75
N GLU A 33 -11.46 -3.93 3.15
CA GLU A 33 -12.07 -2.72 3.76
C GLU A 33 -12.92 -2.99 5.01
N SER A 34 -13.39 -4.23 5.24
CA SER A 34 -14.20 -4.54 6.43
C SER A 34 -13.36 -4.89 7.67
N SER A 35 -12.04 -4.99 7.54
CA SER A 35 -11.15 -5.37 8.64
C SER A 35 -10.66 -4.17 9.46
N SER A 36 -10.39 -4.39 10.75
CA SER A 36 -9.91 -3.34 11.65
C SER A 36 -8.55 -2.80 11.18
N ARG A 37 -8.44 -1.47 11.10
CA ARG A 37 -7.22 -0.77 10.68
C ARG A 37 -6.38 -0.39 11.89
N ILE A 38 -5.09 -0.75 11.87
CA ILE A 38 -4.12 -0.41 12.91
C ILE A 38 -3.21 0.70 12.37
N THR A 39 -3.05 1.77 13.12
CA THR A 39 -2.13 2.85 12.75
C THR A 39 -0.79 2.65 13.44
N LEU A 40 0.29 2.62 12.65
CA LEU A 40 1.65 2.54 13.20
C LEU A 40 2.05 3.85 13.89
N PRO A 41 2.99 3.81 14.83
CA PRO A 41 3.64 5.02 15.33
C PRO A 41 4.30 5.80 14.19
N THR A 42 4.26 7.12 14.28
CA THR A 42 4.96 8.03 13.36
C THR A 42 6.46 8.09 13.67
N LEU A 43 7.28 8.20 12.63
CA LEU A 43 8.69 8.60 12.76
C LEU A 43 8.83 10.10 12.57
N ASP A 44 9.84 10.70 13.21
CA ASP A 44 10.20 12.10 12.98
C ASP A 44 11.04 12.22 11.70
N ASN A 45 10.38 12.56 10.60
CA ASN A 45 11.03 12.69 9.29
C ASN A 45 12.10 13.78 9.24
N ASP A 46 11.94 14.87 10.00
CA ASP A 46 12.90 15.96 10.03
C ASP A 46 14.18 15.51 10.75
N GLN A 47 14.02 14.77 11.86
CA GLN A 47 15.13 14.14 12.55
C GLN A 47 15.84 13.09 11.67
N LEU A 48 15.10 12.22 10.99
CA LEU A 48 15.67 11.21 10.09
C LEU A 48 16.46 11.86 8.96
N LYS A 49 15.90 12.91 8.35
CA LYS A 49 16.55 13.67 7.29
C LYS A 49 17.81 14.36 7.79
N GLY A 50 17.76 15.01 8.96
CA GLY A 50 18.93 15.63 9.57
C GLY A 50 20.05 14.63 9.82
N THR A 51 19.70 13.45 10.35
CA THR A 51 20.62 12.34 10.62
C THR A 51 21.26 11.85 9.32
N GLU A 52 20.48 11.59 8.27
CA GLU A 52 21.01 11.13 6.98
C GLU A 52 21.93 12.18 6.32
N LEU A 53 21.55 13.45 6.34
CA LEU A 53 22.36 14.53 5.77
C LEU A 53 23.71 14.68 6.48
N SER A 54 23.72 14.52 7.81
CA SER A 54 24.95 14.58 8.61
C SER A 54 25.91 13.41 8.35
N ALA A 55 25.36 12.23 8.01
CA ALA A 55 26.13 11.00 7.82
C ALA A 55 26.45 10.68 6.34
N ARG A 56 26.05 11.55 5.41
CA ARG A 56 26.20 11.33 3.97
C ARG A 56 27.67 11.27 3.56
N ALA A 57 28.06 10.18 2.89
CA ALA A 57 29.42 9.95 2.42
C ALA A 57 29.43 9.22 1.06
N PRO A 58 30.46 9.43 0.21
CA PRO A 58 30.63 8.67 -1.02
C PRO A 58 30.64 7.15 -0.75
N GLY A 59 29.90 6.38 -1.54
CA GLY A 59 29.81 4.93 -1.38
C GLY A 59 28.91 4.43 -0.24
N ARG A 60 28.29 5.33 0.54
CA ARG A 60 27.30 4.96 1.57
C ARG A 60 25.88 5.08 1.02
N ALA A 61 25.08 4.02 1.18
CA ALA A 61 23.66 4.06 0.83
C ALA A 61 22.88 4.95 1.83
N PRO A 62 21.93 5.77 1.36
CA PRO A 62 21.10 6.58 2.24
C PRO A 62 20.12 5.73 3.04
N ARG A 63 19.79 6.18 4.26
CA ARG A 63 18.86 5.53 5.17
C ARG A 63 17.82 6.54 5.68
N PHE A 64 16.56 6.31 5.33
CA PHE A 64 15.42 7.14 5.74
C PHE A 64 14.31 6.31 6.41
N ALA A 65 14.63 5.08 6.84
CA ALA A 65 13.71 4.19 7.50
C ALA A 65 14.38 3.62 8.75
N GLU A 66 13.61 3.59 9.84
CA GLU A 66 14.01 3.01 11.11
C GLU A 66 13.05 1.90 11.53
N ASN A 67 13.58 0.95 12.29
CA ASN A 67 12.76 -0.10 12.87
C ASN A 67 12.03 0.49 14.09
N ILE A 68 10.73 0.25 14.17
CA ILE A 68 9.91 0.61 15.32
C ILE A 68 9.34 -0.66 15.90
N GLU A 69 9.40 -0.81 17.21
CA GLU A 69 8.74 -1.90 17.90
C GLU A 69 7.23 -1.63 17.98
N VAL A 70 6.43 -2.62 17.59
CA VAL A 70 4.97 -2.56 17.66
C VAL A 70 4.44 -3.88 18.24
N ASP A 71 3.42 -3.78 19.09
CA ASP A 71 2.74 -4.94 19.66
C ASP A 71 1.55 -5.36 18.78
N ILE A 72 1.85 -6.05 17.68
CA ILE A 72 0.84 -6.60 16.77
C ILE A 72 0.97 -8.12 16.78
N ASN A 73 -0.10 -8.81 17.18
CA ASN A 73 -0.14 -10.27 17.19
C ASN A 73 -1.46 -10.85 16.62
N PRO A 74 -1.45 -12.06 16.04
CA PRO A 74 -2.64 -12.66 15.42
C PRO A 74 -3.77 -13.06 16.39
N LEU A 75 -3.52 -13.09 17.71
CA LEU A 75 -4.52 -13.40 18.72
C LEU A 75 -5.38 -12.18 19.08
N THR A 76 -4.84 -10.98 18.91
CA THR A 76 -5.43 -9.71 19.37
C THR A 76 -5.67 -8.72 18.24
N HIS A 77 -5.00 -8.90 17.10
CA HIS A 77 -5.03 -7.98 15.97
C HIS A 77 -5.39 -8.71 14.68
N GLY A 78 -6.03 -7.97 13.77
CA GLY A 78 -6.50 -8.51 12.50
C GLY A 78 -7.74 -9.38 12.64
N GLN A 79 -8.09 -10.07 11.57
CA GLN A 79 -9.26 -10.93 11.48
C GLN A 79 -8.86 -12.27 10.90
N TRP A 80 -9.28 -13.35 11.55
CA TRP A 80 -9.20 -14.69 11.00
C TRP A 80 -10.46 -15.01 10.21
N GLU A 81 -10.28 -15.61 9.05
CA GLU A 81 -11.34 -16.08 8.17
C GLU A 81 -11.06 -17.53 7.82
N GLU A 82 -11.99 -18.42 8.17
CA GLU A 82 -11.91 -19.83 7.79
C GLU A 82 -12.53 -20.02 6.41
N MET A 83 -11.78 -20.65 5.51
CA MET A 83 -12.17 -20.88 4.12
C MET A 83 -11.92 -22.35 3.75
N GLY A 84 -12.87 -23.21 4.12
CA GLY A 84 -12.78 -24.65 3.90
C GLY A 84 -11.73 -25.30 4.80
N ASP A 85 -10.64 -25.78 4.21
CA ASP A 85 -9.51 -26.41 4.89
C ASP A 85 -8.38 -25.44 5.26
N ARG A 86 -8.62 -24.13 5.12
CA ARG A 86 -7.61 -23.07 5.30
C ARG A 86 -8.09 -21.96 6.21
N SER A 87 -7.15 -21.38 6.93
CA SER A 87 -7.38 -20.19 7.76
C SER A 87 -6.58 -19.02 7.19
N ILE A 88 -7.24 -17.88 6.99
CA ILE A 88 -6.63 -16.66 6.46
C ILE A 88 -6.62 -15.61 7.56
N TRP A 89 -5.45 -15.13 7.94
CA TRP A 89 -5.30 -13.96 8.80
C TRP A 89 -5.15 -12.70 7.96
N ARG A 90 -6.03 -11.72 8.19
CA ARG A 90 -6.02 -10.42 7.52
C ARG A 90 -5.71 -9.32 8.50
N LEU A 91 -4.78 -8.45 8.09
CA LEU A 91 -4.35 -7.30 8.85
C LEU A 91 -4.31 -6.09 7.93
N VAL A 92 -4.88 -4.97 8.37
CA VAL A 92 -4.80 -3.69 7.64
C VAL A 92 -4.01 -2.71 8.48
N ILE A 93 -2.90 -2.24 7.91
CA ILE A 93 -1.99 -1.31 8.56
C ILE A 93 -2.05 0.03 7.84
N ASN A 94 -2.17 1.11 8.61
CA ASN A 94 -1.96 2.47 8.18
C ASN A 94 -0.57 2.91 8.65
N SER A 95 0.33 3.18 7.70
CA SER A 95 1.62 3.78 7.99
C SER A 95 1.50 5.29 7.82
N PRO A 96 1.44 6.07 8.92
CA PRO A 96 1.49 7.52 8.80
C PRO A 96 2.90 7.91 8.33
N GLY A 97 2.94 8.55 7.16
CA GLY A 97 4.17 8.96 6.50
C GLY A 97 4.76 10.22 7.07
#